data_AF-A0A3A5P306-F1
#
_entry.id   AF-A0A3A5P306-F1
#
_cell.length_a   1.000
_cell.length_b   1.000
_cell.length_c   1.000
_cell.angle_alpha   90.00
_cell.angle_beta   90.00
_cell.angle_gamma   90.00
#
_symmetry.space_group_name_H-M   'P 1'
#
loop_
_entity.id
_entity.type
_entity.pdbx_description
1 polymer ?
#
loop_
_entity_poly.entity_id
_entity_poly.type
_entity_poly.pdbx_seq_one_letter_code
_entity_poly.pdbx_strand_id
1 'polypeptide(L)'
;MELKVLDSEKRITIKDLENVESLLNLTLPEVLKEFYLHHNGGTIDKKITMLNEENIEIESIFPIKYVKDFNDDPDFTAEGETIKMHKAFAIPPNMFIFGMESEDEGRIAVDLKDNDNKVYLYPITGMAGDIFVFGKPTLISTSINVFFAKLESGINKQSKEIEAPLIYKKDDNSKQIVSDNWPSITKRDIEDLELKLKIEIPQSMKLFYLKNNGGIPSNNLFIPQNKKLDVVEINLFLPIKYDDCNTKSISTNTIDCWEHKTLPLGFVPFAIDSGGNFYSINVSNKKIYYCLMDQWDNKKTNEMNYKHNIVQVAQSFKYFVDNLFSEL
;
A
#
# COMPACT_ATOMS: atom_id res chain seq x y z
N MET A 1 20.61 0.97 21.39
CA MET A 1 20.13 -0.28 20.74
C MET A 1 20.18 0.01 19.25
N GLU A 2 20.75 -0.89 18.48
CA GLU A 2 21.12 -0.64 17.08
C GLU A 2 19.87 -0.88 16.20
N LEU A 3 19.39 0.15 15.50
CA LEU A 3 18.27 0.04 14.56
C LEU A 3 18.69 -0.88 13.42
N LYS A 4 17.91 -1.92 13.12
CA LYS A 4 18.22 -2.80 12.01
C LYS A 4 17.57 -2.25 10.75
N VAL A 5 18.40 -1.88 9.78
CA VAL A 5 17.94 -1.39 8.48
C VAL A 5 18.02 -2.52 7.46
N LEU A 6 16.88 -2.79 6.80
CA LEU A 6 16.75 -3.70 5.66
C LEU A 6 16.87 -2.89 4.36
N ASP A 7 17.44 -3.52 3.34
CA ASP A 7 17.50 -3.00 1.96
C ASP A 7 18.13 -1.60 1.85
N SER A 8 19.18 -1.34 2.65
CA SER A 8 19.90 -0.06 2.59
C SER A 8 20.65 0.08 1.25
N GLU A 9 20.59 1.28 0.68
CA GLU A 9 21.23 1.59 -0.59
C GLU A 9 22.77 1.64 -0.48
N LYS A 10 23.41 1.87 -1.63
CA LYS A 10 24.85 2.11 -1.71
C LYS A 10 25.30 3.10 -0.64
N ARG A 11 26.31 2.69 0.15
CA ARG A 11 26.93 3.54 1.19
C ARG A 11 27.40 4.86 0.62
N ILE A 12 27.16 5.92 1.38
CA ILE A 12 27.61 7.27 1.07
C ILE A 12 28.90 7.61 1.84
N THR A 13 29.57 8.67 1.42
CA THR A 13 30.76 9.21 2.09
C THR A 13 30.44 10.47 2.88
N ILE A 14 31.35 10.89 3.76
CA ILE A 14 31.26 12.21 4.44
C ILE A 14 31.13 13.34 3.40
N LYS A 15 31.90 13.26 2.31
CA LYS A 15 31.82 14.22 1.21
C LYS A 15 30.45 14.26 0.54
N ASP A 16 29.74 13.13 0.49
CA ASP A 16 28.37 13.11 -0.03
C ASP A 16 27.42 13.87 0.88
N LEU A 17 27.52 13.70 2.20
CA LEU A 17 26.74 14.47 3.17
C LEU A 17 27.04 15.97 3.11
N GLU A 18 28.33 16.35 3.04
CA GLU A 18 28.74 17.75 2.89
C GLU A 18 28.13 18.39 1.63
N ASN A 19 28.06 17.62 0.53
CA ASN A 19 27.42 18.10 -0.71
C ASN A 19 25.91 18.29 -0.52
N VAL A 20 25.22 17.37 0.16
CA VAL A 20 23.78 17.47 0.45
C VAL A 20 23.49 18.69 1.32
N GLU A 21 24.24 18.86 2.41
CA GLU A 21 24.14 20.00 3.31
C GLU A 21 24.40 21.33 2.58
N SER A 22 25.43 21.37 1.74
CA SER A 22 25.75 22.55 0.94
C SER A 22 24.68 22.86 -0.11
N LEU A 23 24.07 21.85 -0.72
CA LEU A 23 23.06 22.02 -1.77
C LEU A 23 21.73 22.52 -1.19
N LEU A 24 21.36 22.01 -0.02
CA LEU A 24 20.16 22.42 0.71
C LEU A 24 20.36 23.69 1.53
N ASN A 25 21.61 24.12 1.77
CA ASN A 25 21.98 25.15 2.72
C ASN A 25 21.42 24.85 4.13
N LEU A 26 21.57 23.60 4.56
CA LEU A 26 21.10 23.05 5.82
C LEU A 26 22.22 22.27 6.51
N THR A 27 22.17 22.16 7.83
CA THR A 27 23.08 21.30 8.61
C THR A 27 22.28 20.18 9.24
N LEU A 28 22.58 18.94 8.88
CA LEU A 28 21.92 17.76 9.39
C LEU A 28 22.39 17.45 10.81
N PRO A 29 21.51 16.94 11.69
CA PRO A 29 21.87 16.55 13.06
C PRO A 29 22.87 15.39 13.02
N GLU A 30 23.79 15.34 13.99
CA GLU A 30 24.83 14.28 14.05
C GLU A 30 24.23 12.87 14.01
N VAL A 31 23.14 12.61 14.74
CA VAL A 31 22.48 11.30 14.72
C VAL A 31 21.99 10.88 13.33
N LEU A 32 21.56 11.85 12.51
CA LEU A 32 21.07 11.58 11.16
C LEU A 32 22.25 11.38 10.19
N LYS A 33 23.35 12.11 10.38
CA LYS A 33 24.59 11.90 9.64
C LYS A 33 25.21 10.54 9.94
N GLU A 34 25.27 10.16 11.21
CA GLU A 34 25.71 8.83 11.66
C GLU A 34 24.82 7.74 11.05
N PHE A 35 23.50 7.91 11.08
CA PHE A 35 22.57 6.99 10.42
C PHE A 35 22.92 6.85 8.94
N TYR A 36 23.01 7.95 8.20
CA TYR A 36 23.24 7.89 6.74
C TYR A 36 24.61 7.34 6.33
N LEU A 37 25.65 7.54 7.15
CA LEU A 37 26.99 6.96 6.92
C LEU A 37 27.00 5.43 7.09
N HIS A 38 26.14 4.88 7.96
CA HIS A 38 26.00 3.44 8.14
C HIS A 38 24.97 2.84 7.17
N HIS A 39 23.91 3.59 6.88
CA HIS A 39 22.73 3.18 6.13
C HIS A 39 22.22 4.32 5.24
N ASN A 40 22.40 4.22 3.92
CA ASN A 40 21.85 5.21 2.98
C ASN A 40 20.33 5.00 2.79
N GLY A 41 19.55 5.28 3.82
CA GLY A 41 18.12 4.95 3.86
C GLY A 41 17.86 3.44 3.97
N GLY A 42 16.60 3.06 3.75
CA GLY A 42 16.11 1.69 3.80
C GLY A 42 14.86 1.54 4.67
N THR A 43 14.35 0.31 4.75
CA THR A 43 13.24 -0.03 5.64
C THR A 43 13.78 -0.35 7.03
N ILE A 44 13.27 0.32 8.05
CA ILE A 44 13.64 0.05 9.44
C ILE A 44 12.80 -1.10 10.01
N ASP A 45 13.42 -1.97 10.82
CA ASP A 45 12.75 -3.12 11.44
C ASP A 45 11.74 -2.73 12.52
N LYS A 46 11.94 -1.55 13.14
CA LYS A 46 11.05 -1.00 14.14
C LYS A 46 10.43 0.28 13.61
N LYS A 47 9.15 0.18 13.30
CA LYS A 47 8.46 1.18 12.50
C LYS A 47 7.49 2.04 13.29
N ILE A 48 7.12 1.65 14.50
CA ILE A 48 6.01 2.32 15.21
C ILE A 48 6.55 3.47 16.06
N THR A 49 5.96 4.66 15.89
CA THR A 49 6.04 5.77 16.84
C THR A 49 4.63 6.19 17.29
N MET A 50 4.50 6.78 18.47
CA MET A 50 3.21 7.23 19.00
C MET A 50 2.93 8.69 18.66
N LEU A 51 1.74 8.98 18.14
CA LEU A 51 1.19 10.33 18.04
C LEU A 51 -0.21 10.34 18.66
N ASN A 52 -0.43 11.18 19.68
CA ASN A 52 -1.76 11.35 20.31
C ASN A 52 -2.48 10.03 20.68
N GLU A 53 -1.74 9.05 21.20
CA GLU A 53 -2.26 7.70 21.54
C GLU A 53 -2.56 6.78 20.33
N GLU A 54 -2.28 7.24 19.12
CA GLU A 54 -2.33 6.45 17.88
C GLU A 54 -0.93 6.01 17.45
N ASN A 55 -0.84 4.81 16.87
CA ASN A 55 0.39 4.26 16.32
C ASN A 55 0.59 4.79 14.90
N ILE A 56 1.70 5.47 14.65
CA ILE A 56 2.17 5.79 13.30
C ILE A 56 3.24 4.77 12.92
N GLU A 57 3.03 4.06 11.81
CA GLU A 57 4.05 3.19 11.23
C GLU A 57 4.90 3.96 10.21
N ILE A 58 6.20 4.05 10.43
CA ILE A 58 7.19 4.60 9.51
C ILE A 58 7.56 3.52 8.48
N GLU A 59 7.18 3.71 7.23
CA GLU A 59 7.40 2.70 6.17
C GLU A 59 8.88 2.60 5.78
N SER A 60 9.51 3.76 5.57
CA SER A 60 10.90 3.82 5.12
C SER A 60 11.58 5.15 5.47
N ILE A 61 12.90 5.08 5.62
CA ILE A 61 13.78 6.25 5.60
C ILE A 61 14.35 6.33 4.18
N PHE A 62 14.19 7.48 3.53
CA PHE A 62 14.60 7.63 2.15
C PHE A 62 16.12 7.56 2.01
N PRO A 63 16.64 6.96 0.93
CA PRO A 63 18.05 7.14 0.59
C PRO A 63 18.34 8.64 0.45
N ILE A 64 19.47 9.11 0.97
CA ILE A 64 19.78 10.54 0.89
C ILE A 64 20.30 10.94 -0.49
N LYS A 65 20.86 9.99 -1.27
CA LYS A 65 21.50 10.32 -2.56
C LYS A 65 21.44 9.23 -3.62
N TYR A 66 21.94 8.03 -3.32
CA TYR A 66 21.96 6.93 -4.29
C TYR A 66 20.74 6.04 -4.10
N VAL A 67 20.05 5.73 -5.20
CA VAL A 67 18.83 4.92 -5.21
C VAL A 67 18.81 4.05 -6.47
N LYS A 68 19.20 2.78 -6.32
CA LYS A 68 19.41 1.87 -7.45
C LYS A 68 18.15 1.68 -8.28
N ASP A 69 17.02 1.47 -7.63
CA ASP A 69 15.78 1.06 -8.30
C ASP A 69 15.21 2.15 -9.22
N PHE A 70 15.69 3.39 -9.06
CA PHE A 70 15.34 4.54 -9.91
C PHE A 70 16.55 5.11 -10.66
N ASN A 71 17.60 4.31 -10.90
CA ASN A 71 18.82 4.74 -11.61
C ASN A 71 19.46 6.03 -11.03
N ASP A 72 19.50 6.14 -9.69
CA ASP A 72 19.99 7.32 -8.96
C ASP A 72 19.24 8.63 -9.32
N ASP A 73 17.96 8.53 -9.67
CA ASP A 73 17.10 9.70 -9.87
C ASP A 73 16.90 10.44 -8.53
N PRO A 74 17.35 11.71 -8.42
CA PRO A 74 17.29 12.48 -7.18
C PRO A 74 15.86 12.67 -6.66
N ASP A 75 14.83 12.60 -7.53
CA ASP A 75 13.44 12.77 -7.12
C ASP A 75 12.95 11.70 -6.14
N PHE A 76 13.67 10.59 -6.00
CA PHE A 76 13.39 9.48 -5.08
C PHE A 76 14.33 9.46 -3.87
N THR A 77 14.99 10.58 -3.57
CA THR A 77 15.94 10.72 -2.45
C THR A 77 15.46 11.77 -1.46
N ALA A 78 15.91 11.67 -0.21
CA ALA A 78 15.67 12.70 0.83
C ALA A 78 16.17 14.08 0.38
N GLU A 79 17.34 14.13 -0.28
CA GLU A 79 17.91 15.36 -0.85
C GLU A 79 16.99 15.96 -1.92
N GLY A 80 16.70 15.22 -2.98
CA GLY A 80 15.94 15.75 -4.11
C GLY A 80 14.48 16.03 -3.78
N GLU A 81 13.85 15.21 -2.95
CA GLU A 81 12.49 15.48 -2.48
C GLU A 81 12.43 16.75 -1.63
N THR A 82 13.37 16.95 -0.71
CA THR A 82 13.46 18.20 0.07
C THR A 82 13.68 19.41 -0.84
N ILE A 83 14.58 19.32 -1.82
CA ILE A 83 14.83 20.38 -2.81
C ILE A 83 13.55 20.72 -3.58
N LYS A 84 12.84 19.70 -4.05
CA LYS A 84 11.60 19.85 -4.82
C LYS A 84 10.53 20.57 -4.00
N MET A 85 10.33 20.17 -2.76
CA MET A 85 9.35 20.79 -1.86
C MET A 85 9.73 22.21 -1.45
N HIS A 86 11.03 22.51 -1.23
CA HIS A 86 11.51 23.87 -0.97
C HIS A 86 11.29 24.81 -2.16
N LYS A 87 11.65 24.37 -3.37
CA LYS A 87 11.46 25.18 -4.59
C LYS A 87 9.99 25.54 -4.83
N ALA A 88 9.08 24.67 -4.43
CA ALA A 88 7.65 24.89 -4.54
C ALA A 88 7.03 25.63 -3.33
N PHE A 89 7.83 26.00 -2.32
CA PHE A 89 7.37 26.58 -1.05
C PHE A 89 6.35 25.69 -0.31
N ALA A 90 6.38 24.37 -0.54
CA ALA A 90 5.45 23.42 0.06
C ALA A 90 5.80 23.10 1.53
N ILE A 91 7.07 23.25 1.91
CA ILE A 91 7.57 23.13 3.27
C ILE A 91 8.45 24.34 3.64
N PRO A 92 8.56 24.70 4.93
CA PRO A 92 9.49 25.74 5.39
C PRO A 92 10.95 25.41 5.04
N PRO A 93 11.80 26.41 4.74
CA PRO A 93 13.17 26.22 4.23
C PRO A 93 14.12 25.52 5.21
N ASN A 94 13.76 25.45 6.50
CA ASN A 94 14.49 24.76 7.56
C ASN A 94 14.10 23.29 7.73
N MET A 95 13.14 22.79 6.96
CA MET A 95 12.68 21.41 7.07
C MET A 95 13.49 20.49 6.16
N PHE A 96 13.82 19.30 6.66
CA PHE A 96 14.44 18.24 5.86
C PHE A 96 13.55 17.01 5.88
N ILE A 97 13.04 16.59 4.71
CA ILE A 97 12.26 15.36 4.56
C ILE A 97 13.22 14.18 4.53
N PHE A 98 12.99 13.17 5.36
CA PHE A 98 13.89 12.02 5.45
C PHE A 98 13.19 10.66 5.44
N GLY A 99 11.86 10.62 5.46
CA GLY A 99 11.13 9.36 5.39
C GLY A 99 9.66 9.55 5.11
N MET A 100 8.92 8.44 5.12
CA MET A 100 7.46 8.43 4.99
C MET A 100 6.82 7.55 6.05
N GLU A 101 5.61 7.93 6.47
CA GLU A 101 4.72 7.02 7.19
C GLU A 101 3.93 6.15 6.23
N SER A 102 3.41 5.05 6.76
CA SER A 102 2.85 3.97 5.98
C SER A 102 1.46 4.32 5.51
N GLU A 103 0.53 4.78 6.36
CA GLU A 103 -0.93 4.87 6.14
C GLU A 103 -1.36 5.76 4.97
N ASP A 104 -0.87 7.00 4.90
CA ASP A 104 -1.23 8.00 3.89
C ASP A 104 0.00 8.48 3.10
N GLU A 105 1.13 7.78 3.23
CA GLU A 105 2.43 8.15 2.65
C GLU A 105 2.88 9.55 3.07
N GLY A 106 2.41 10.05 4.21
CA GLY A 106 2.78 11.34 4.75
C GLY A 106 4.30 11.44 4.98
N ARG A 107 4.86 12.64 4.77
CA ARG A 107 6.31 12.83 4.86
C ARG A 107 6.77 13.10 6.28
N ILE A 108 7.83 12.42 6.68
CA ILE A 108 8.51 12.65 7.94
C ILE A 108 9.61 13.66 7.70
N ALA A 109 9.52 14.80 8.38
CA ALA A 109 10.46 15.88 8.25
C ALA A 109 11.00 16.32 9.60
N VAL A 110 12.28 16.67 9.63
CA VAL A 110 12.96 17.23 10.81
C VAL A 110 13.11 18.74 10.63
N ASP A 111 12.81 19.49 11.68
CA ASP A 111 13.05 20.92 11.76
C ASP A 111 14.50 21.18 12.17
N LEU A 112 15.29 21.80 11.28
CA LEU A 112 16.71 22.08 11.51
C LEU A 112 16.98 23.48 12.07
N LYS A 113 15.93 24.24 12.41
CA LYS A 113 16.05 25.59 13.01
C LYS A 113 16.30 25.53 14.52
N ASP A 114 15.71 24.55 15.20
CA ASP A 114 15.79 24.39 16.65
C ASP A 114 16.90 23.38 17.01
N ASN A 115 17.63 23.64 18.11
CA ASN A 115 18.70 22.75 18.59
C ASN A 115 18.22 21.32 18.91
N ASP A 116 16.93 21.15 19.24
CA ASP A 116 16.37 19.84 19.56
C ASP A 116 16.01 19.02 18.32
N ASN A 117 15.96 19.64 17.14
CA ASN A 117 15.58 18.99 15.88
C ASN A 117 14.27 18.21 15.95
N LYS A 118 13.16 18.94 16.20
CA LYS A 118 11.81 18.37 16.29
C LYS A 118 11.42 17.65 15.00
N VAL A 119 10.66 16.57 15.13
CA VAL A 119 10.22 15.75 14.00
C VAL A 119 8.72 15.88 13.81
N TYR A 120 8.31 16.09 12.57
CA TYR A 120 6.94 16.32 12.16
C TYR A 120 6.50 15.32 11.09
N LEU A 121 5.22 14.96 11.14
CA LEU A 121 4.50 14.32 10.06
C LEU A 121 3.80 15.39 9.21
N TYR A 122 4.04 15.35 7.90
CA TYR A 122 3.41 16.16 6.87
C TYR A 122 2.42 15.29 6.08
N PRO A 123 1.12 15.30 6.43
CA PRO A 123 0.12 14.50 5.72
C PRO A 123 -0.08 15.03 4.31
N ILE A 124 -0.16 14.15 3.31
CA ILE A 124 -0.44 14.55 1.92
C ILE A 124 -1.95 14.64 1.74
N THR A 125 -2.46 15.83 1.40
CA THR A 125 -3.90 16.07 1.20
C THR A 125 -4.28 16.21 -0.27
N GLY A 126 -3.29 16.32 -1.16
CA GLY A 126 -3.49 16.35 -2.60
C GLY A 126 -2.17 16.54 -3.36
N MET A 127 -2.28 16.76 -4.67
CA MET A 127 -1.15 17.03 -5.55
C MET A 127 -1.46 18.20 -6.50
N ALA A 128 -0.44 19.00 -6.79
CA ALA A 128 -0.46 20.06 -7.78
C ALA A 128 0.66 19.82 -8.79
N GLY A 129 0.36 19.06 -9.86
CA GLY A 129 1.41 18.48 -10.70
C GLY A 129 2.22 17.47 -9.89
N ASP A 130 3.55 17.59 -9.94
CA ASP A 130 4.47 16.71 -9.20
C ASP A 130 4.79 17.21 -7.77
N ILE A 131 4.06 18.24 -7.29
CA ILE A 131 4.24 18.82 -5.95
C ILE A 131 3.15 18.33 -5.00
N PHE A 132 3.56 17.87 -3.82
CA PHE A 132 2.63 17.48 -2.75
C PHE A 132 1.98 18.70 -2.11
N VAL A 133 0.66 18.63 -1.93
CA VAL A 133 -0.08 19.58 -1.10
C VAL A 133 -0.19 18.99 0.29
N PHE A 134 0.56 19.57 1.24
CA PHE A 134 0.56 19.09 2.61
C PHE A 134 -0.59 19.69 3.42
N GLY A 135 -1.21 18.84 4.25
CA GLY A 135 -2.12 19.26 5.30
C GLY A 135 -1.36 19.89 6.47
N LYS A 136 -2.06 20.12 7.58
CA LYS A 136 -1.46 20.68 8.79
C LYS A 136 -0.37 19.73 9.32
N PRO A 137 0.90 20.16 9.44
CA PRO A 137 1.96 19.33 10.01
C PRO A 137 1.70 19.03 11.47
N THR A 138 2.01 17.80 11.89
CA THR A 138 1.81 17.34 13.26
C THR A 138 3.13 16.93 13.90
N LEU A 139 3.40 17.41 15.11
CA LEU A 139 4.62 17.08 15.84
C LEU A 139 4.55 15.61 16.31
N ILE A 140 5.48 14.77 15.84
CA ILE A 140 5.56 13.35 16.23
C ILE A 140 6.69 13.07 17.22
N SER A 141 7.72 13.93 17.28
CA SER A 141 8.76 13.84 18.31
C SER A 141 9.35 15.20 18.64
N THR A 142 9.66 15.42 19.91
CA THR A 142 10.28 16.65 20.41
C THR A 142 11.76 16.76 20.05
N SER A 143 12.40 15.66 19.66
CA SER A 143 13.74 15.67 19.07
C SER A 143 13.97 14.46 18.16
N ILE A 144 14.92 14.59 17.23
CA ILE A 144 15.35 13.51 16.34
C ILE A 144 15.99 12.34 17.11
N ASN A 145 16.70 12.64 18.20
CA ASN A 145 17.24 11.61 19.09
C ASN A 145 16.12 10.83 19.77
N VAL A 146 15.11 11.53 20.31
CA VAL A 146 13.93 10.89 20.90
C VAL A 146 13.14 10.12 19.85
N PHE A 147 13.09 10.61 18.60
CA PHE A 147 12.44 9.89 17.50
C PHE A 147 13.12 8.54 17.26
N PHE A 148 14.43 8.53 17.01
CA PHE A 148 15.18 7.29 16.81
C PHE A 148 15.18 6.36 18.03
N ALA A 149 15.18 6.90 19.25
CA ALA A 149 15.07 6.10 20.47
C ALA A 149 13.66 5.51 20.69
N LYS A 150 12.60 6.23 20.28
CA LYS A 150 11.21 5.78 20.38
C LYS A 150 10.80 4.80 19.31
N LEU A 151 11.58 4.69 18.23
CA LEU A 151 11.46 3.61 17.27
C LEU A 151 11.79 2.24 17.91
N GLU A 152 11.56 2.01 19.21
CA GLU A 152 11.82 0.76 19.92
C GLU A 152 10.85 0.52 21.09
N SER A 153 9.85 -0.35 20.86
CA SER A 153 9.26 -1.33 21.79
C SER A 153 7.81 -1.57 21.39
N GLY A 154 7.57 -2.46 20.44
CA GLY A 154 6.24 -3.07 20.32
C GLY A 154 5.96 -3.82 21.62
N ILE A 155 5.21 -3.21 22.54
CA ILE A 155 4.84 -3.86 23.80
C ILE A 155 3.81 -4.95 23.50
N ASN A 156 4.21 -6.18 23.82
CA ASN A 156 3.35 -7.29 24.22
C ASN A 156 2.23 -6.84 25.19
N LYS A 157 0.96 -7.10 24.82
CA LYS A 157 -0.20 -7.51 25.65
C LYS A 157 -1.47 -7.30 24.80
N GLN A 158 -2.36 -8.25 24.54
CA GLN A 158 -2.76 -9.49 25.21
C GLN A 158 -3.32 -10.47 24.17
N SER A 159 -2.87 -11.73 24.25
CA SER A 159 -3.62 -12.96 23.91
C SER A 159 -4.72 -12.86 22.83
N LYS A 160 -4.35 -13.09 21.58
CA LYS A 160 -4.87 -14.24 20.85
C LYS A 160 -3.67 -15.13 20.51
N GLU A 161 -3.87 -16.43 20.61
CA GLU A 161 -2.83 -17.45 20.55
C GLU A 161 -1.83 -17.17 19.41
N ILE A 162 -0.54 -17.18 19.74
CA ILE A 162 0.52 -17.29 18.75
C ILE A 162 0.40 -18.73 18.23
N GLU A 163 -0.36 -18.91 17.16
CA GLU A 163 0.01 -19.95 16.21
C GLU A 163 1.41 -19.61 15.71
N ALA A 164 2.27 -20.63 15.64
CA ALA A 164 3.66 -20.50 15.22
C ALA A 164 3.77 -19.60 13.97
N PRO A 165 4.88 -18.85 13.77
CA PRO A 165 5.04 -18.06 12.56
C PRO A 165 4.78 -18.95 11.36
N LEU A 166 3.70 -18.67 10.62
CA LEU A 166 3.35 -19.42 9.41
C LEU A 166 4.54 -19.27 8.47
N ILE A 167 5.34 -20.33 8.39
CA ILE A 167 6.39 -20.45 7.40
C ILE A 167 5.63 -20.60 6.09
N TYR A 168 5.34 -19.49 5.41
CA TYR A 168 4.75 -19.52 4.07
C TYR A 168 5.80 -20.10 3.11
N LYS A 169 5.85 -21.43 3.00
CA LYS A 169 6.53 -22.06 1.87
C LYS A 169 5.63 -21.86 0.66
N LYS A 170 5.99 -20.88 -0.17
CA LYS A 170 5.52 -20.83 -1.54
C LYS A 170 6.03 -22.10 -2.23
N ASP A 171 5.15 -23.07 -2.40
CA ASP A 171 5.45 -24.21 -3.26
C ASP A 171 5.37 -23.66 -4.69
N ASP A 172 6.53 -23.31 -5.27
CA ASP A 172 6.64 -22.66 -6.60
C ASP A 172 6.01 -23.46 -7.76
N ASN A 173 5.47 -24.67 -7.46
CA ASN A 173 4.78 -25.56 -8.38
C ASN A 173 3.32 -25.87 -8.02
N SER A 174 2.73 -25.32 -6.94
CA SER A 174 1.31 -25.57 -6.63
C SER A 174 0.42 -24.76 -7.57
N LYS A 175 -0.03 -25.39 -8.66
CA LYS A 175 -0.98 -24.81 -9.60
C LYS A 175 -2.31 -24.59 -8.88
N GLN A 176 -2.86 -23.37 -8.94
CA GLN A 176 -4.20 -23.07 -8.42
C GLN A 176 -5.22 -24.09 -8.95
N ILE A 177 -5.90 -24.76 -8.03
CA ILE A 177 -7.09 -25.56 -8.30
C ILE A 177 -8.29 -24.74 -7.83
N VAL A 178 -9.37 -24.77 -8.61
CA VAL A 178 -10.65 -24.17 -8.24
C VAL A 178 -11.67 -25.29 -8.23
N SER A 179 -12.28 -25.59 -7.07
CA SER A 179 -13.35 -26.57 -6.93
C SER A 179 -14.72 -25.91 -7.05
N ASP A 180 -15.77 -26.71 -7.12
CA ASP A 180 -17.17 -26.24 -7.06
C ASP A 180 -17.48 -25.16 -8.11
N ASN A 181 -16.95 -25.37 -9.31
CA ASN A 181 -17.14 -24.46 -10.44
C ASN A 181 -18.61 -24.43 -10.84
N TRP A 182 -19.11 -23.24 -11.20
CA TRP A 182 -20.37 -23.12 -11.93
C TRP A 182 -20.24 -23.73 -13.33
N PRO A 183 -21.37 -23.96 -14.03
CA PRO A 183 -21.34 -24.46 -15.40
C PRO A 183 -20.37 -23.66 -16.27
N SER A 184 -19.60 -24.38 -17.10
CA SER A 184 -18.60 -23.77 -17.97
C SER A 184 -19.22 -22.75 -18.91
N ILE A 185 -18.49 -21.68 -19.15
CA ILE A 185 -18.90 -20.59 -20.04
C ILE A 185 -18.11 -20.61 -21.34
N THR A 186 -18.64 -19.91 -22.34
CA THR A 186 -18.01 -19.74 -23.64
C THR A 186 -17.37 -18.36 -23.78
N LYS A 187 -16.59 -18.17 -24.85
CA LYS A 187 -16.08 -16.83 -25.21
C LYS A 187 -17.23 -15.83 -25.42
N ARG A 188 -18.35 -16.30 -25.98
CA ARG A 188 -19.54 -15.47 -26.18
C ARG A 188 -20.14 -14.98 -24.86
N ASP A 189 -20.16 -15.80 -23.81
CA ASP A 189 -20.68 -15.35 -22.51
C ASP A 189 -19.82 -14.22 -21.91
N ILE A 190 -18.50 -14.24 -22.17
CA ILE A 190 -17.61 -13.15 -21.76
C ILE A 190 -17.84 -11.90 -22.63
N GLU A 191 -18.00 -12.06 -23.95
CA GLU A 191 -18.34 -10.96 -24.87
C GLU A 191 -19.68 -10.31 -24.46
N ASP A 192 -20.68 -11.12 -24.09
CA ASP A 192 -21.98 -10.64 -23.61
C ASP A 192 -21.85 -9.84 -22.31
N LEU A 193 -20.99 -10.28 -21.36
CA LEU A 193 -20.68 -9.53 -20.13
C LEU A 193 -20.05 -8.16 -20.48
N GLU A 194 -19.02 -8.16 -21.31
CA GLU A 194 -18.28 -6.97 -21.73
C GLU A 194 -19.19 -5.96 -22.45
N LEU A 195 -20.05 -6.45 -23.35
CA LEU A 195 -21.05 -5.63 -24.05
C LEU A 195 -22.11 -5.06 -23.10
N LYS A 196 -22.65 -5.89 -22.19
CA LYS A 196 -23.69 -5.50 -21.24
C LYS A 196 -23.18 -4.41 -20.28
N LEU A 197 -21.97 -4.57 -19.76
CA LEU A 197 -21.36 -3.64 -18.80
C LEU A 197 -20.57 -2.50 -19.47
N LYS A 198 -20.35 -2.56 -20.79
CA LYS A 198 -19.52 -1.62 -21.55
C LYS A 198 -18.09 -1.52 -20.99
N ILE A 199 -17.49 -2.67 -20.73
CA ILE A 199 -16.14 -2.80 -20.17
C ILE A 199 -15.29 -3.74 -21.03
N GLU A 200 -13.99 -3.78 -20.71
CA GLU A 200 -13.10 -4.83 -21.19
C GLU A 200 -12.28 -5.40 -20.02
N ILE A 201 -12.41 -6.69 -19.74
CA ILE A 201 -11.62 -7.38 -18.71
C ILE A 201 -10.30 -7.91 -19.28
N PRO A 202 -9.23 -8.07 -18.47
CA PRO A 202 -7.93 -8.53 -18.97
C PRO A 202 -7.99 -9.93 -19.60
N GLN A 203 -7.14 -10.16 -20.60
CA GLN A 203 -7.03 -11.47 -21.27
C GLN A 203 -6.73 -12.62 -20.29
N SER A 204 -5.92 -12.38 -19.25
CA SER A 204 -5.65 -13.38 -18.20
C SER A 204 -6.91 -13.77 -17.43
N MET A 205 -7.79 -12.81 -17.16
CA MET A 205 -9.07 -13.03 -16.51
C MET A 205 -10.02 -13.81 -17.42
N LYS A 206 -10.08 -13.47 -18.72
CA LYS A 206 -10.88 -14.23 -19.71
C LYS A 206 -10.46 -15.70 -19.75
N LEU A 207 -9.15 -15.96 -19.83
CA LEU A 207 -8.61 -17.33 -19.85
C LEU A 207 -8.87 -18.09 -18.55
N PHE A 208 -8.79 -17.40 -17.40
CA PHE A 208 -9.13 -17.98 -16.11
C PHE A 208 -10.59 -18.42 -16.08
N TYR A 209 -11.54 -17.56 -16.46
CA TYR A 209 -12.97 -17.86 -16.38
C TYR A 209 -13.47 -18.86 -17.43
N LEU A 210 -12.83 -18.93 -18.61
CA LEU A 210 -13.10 -20.00 -19.58
C LEU A 210 -12.72 -21.39 -19.05
N LYS A 211 -11.75 -21.45 -18.14
CA LYS A 211 -11.31 -22.70 -17.50
C LYS A 211 -12.07 -22.98 -16.21
N ASN A 212 -12.28 -21.96 -15.38
CA ASN A 212 -12.88 -22.03 -14.06
C ASN A 212 -13.93 -20.92 -13.91
N ASN A 213 -15.22 -21.23 -14.11
CA ASN A 213 -16.28 -20.22 -14.03
C ASN A 213 -16.65 -19.93 -12.56
N GLY A 214 -15.77 -19.23 -11.84
CA GLY A 214 -15.90 -19.08 -10.40
C GLY A 214 -15.54 -20.36 -9.65
N GLY A 215 -15.84 -20.40 -8.35
CA GLY A 215 -15.60 -21.55 -7.48
C GLY A 215 -14.62 -21.25 -6.34
N ILE A 216 -14.34 -22.28 -5.55
CA ILE A 216 -13.54 -22.18 -4.31
C ILE A 216 -12.07 -22.44 -4.64
N PRO A 217 -11.16 -21.49 -4.35
CA PRO A 217 -9.75 -21.69 -4.61
C PRO A 217 -9.09 -22.62 -3.56
N SER A 218 -8.25 -23.55 -4.01
CA SER A 218 -7.42 -24.39 -3.12
C SER A 218 -6.42 -23.58 -2.30
N ASN A 219 -5.81 -22.59 -2.95
CA ASN A 219 -5.00 -21.56 -2.30
C ASN A 219 -5.88 -20.32 -2.13
N ASN A 220 -6.32 -20.05 -0.91
CA ASN A 220 -7.32 -19.03 -0.60
C ASN A 220 -6.73 -17.82 0.13
N LEU A 221 -5.42 -17.74 0.33
CA LEU A 221 -4.76 -16.61 0.99
C LEU A 221 -3.92 -15.80 0.01
N PHE A 222 -3.83 -14.50 0.26
CA PHE A 222 -3.04 -13.57 -0.54
C PHE A 222 -2.32 -12.57 0.37
N ILE A 223 -1.08 -12.25 0.04
CA ILE A 223 -0.34 -11.14 0.67
C ILE A 223 -0.48 -9.94 -0.27
N PRO A 224 -1.24 -8.89 0.13
CA PRO A 224 -1.38 -7.70 -0.67
C PRO A 224 -0.03 -7.04 -0.97
N GLN A 225 0.11 -6.46 -2.17
CA GLN A 225 1.27 -5.62 -2.49
C GLN A 225 1.27 -4.32 -1.69
N ASN A 226 0.11 -3.92 -1.18
CA ASN A 226 0.03 -2.87 -0.17
C ASN A 226 0.47 -3.45 1.17
N LYS A 227 1.66 -3.05 1.61
CA LYS A 227 2.32 -3.56 2.83
C LYS A 227 1.56 -3.28 4.13
N LYS A 228 0.53 -2.44 4.09
CA LYS A 228 -0.32 -2.07 5.23
C LYS A 228 -1.49 -3.02 5.45
N LEU A 229 -1.73 -3.93 4.52
CA LEU A 229 -2.75 -4.94 4.66
C LEU A 229 -2.11 -6.26 5.07
N ASP A 230 -2.70 -6.88 6.09
CA ASP A 230 -2.38 -8.25 6.47
C ASP A 230 -2.74 -9.24 5.35
N VAL A 231 -2.37 -10.50 5.56
CA VAL A 231 -2.83 -11.59 4.70
C VAL A 231 -4.36 -11.56 4.61
N VAL A 232 -4.88 -11.59 3.39
CA VAL A 232 -6.31 -11.56 3.12
C VAL A 232 -6.80 -12.88 2.54
N GLU A 233 -8.05 -13.20 2.84
CA GLU A 233 -8.71 -14.44 2.40
C GLU A 233 -9.55 -14.21 1.13
N ILE A 234 -9.47 -15.14 0.19
CA ILE A 234 -10.32 -15.26 -0.99
C ILE A 234 -11.18 -16.50 -0.79
N ASN A 235 -12.38 -16.31 -0.27
CA ASN A 235 -13.33 -17.40 -0.02
C ASN A 235 -13.88 -17.97 -1.33
N LEU A 236 -14.24 -17.09 -2.28
CA LEU A 236 -14.93 -17.52 -3.50
C LEU A 236 -14.61 -16.61 -4.69
N PHE A 237 -14.27 -17.22 -5.83
CA PHE A 237 -14.34 -16.54 -7.12
C PHE A 237 -15.78 -16.54 -7.62
N LEU A 238 -16.33 -15.36 -7.90
CA LEU A 238 -17.71 -15.20 -8.37
C LEU A 238 -17.85 -15.72 -9.81
N PRO A 239 -18.94 -16.45 -10.14
CA PRO A 239 -19.20 -16.88 -11.52
C PRO A 239 -19.53 -15.68 -12.41
N ILE A 240 -19.26 -15.77 -13.71
CA ILE A 240 -19.49 -14.66 -14.65
C ILE A 240 -20.98 -14.31 -14.80
N LYS A 241 -21.85 -15.33 -14.86
CA LYS A 241 -23.26 -15.18 -15.28
C LYS A 241 -24.29 -15.92 -14.45
N TYR A 242 -23.93 -17.04 -13.83
CA TYR A 242 -24.90 -17.87 -13.12
C TYR A 242 -25.06 -17.37 -11.69
N ASP A 243 -26.28 -16.98 -11.33
CA ASP A 243 -26.65 -16.72 -9.95
C ASP A 243 -27.23 -18.01 -9.34
N ASP A 244 -27.07 -18.18 -8.03
CA ASP A 244 -27.84 -19.16 -7.25
C ASP A 244 -28.41 -18.52 -5.98
N CYS A 245 -28.95 -19.34 -5.07
CA CYS A 245 -29.58 -18.85 -3.85
C CYS A 245 -28.60 -18.16 -2.88
N ASN A 246 -27.31 -18.43 -2.98
CA ASN A 246 -26.28 -17.96 -2.06
C ASN A 246 -25.29 -16.99 -2.72
N THR A 247 -25.09 -17.09 -4.04
CA THR A 247 -24.07 -16.36 -4.78
C THR A 247 -24.66 -15.66 -5.99
N LYS A 248 -24.46 -14.34 -6.05
CA LYS A 248 -24.70 -13.55 -7.26
C LYS A 248 -23.47 -13.58 -8.17
N SER A 249 -23.69 -13.55 -9.47
CA SER A 249 -22.64 -13.49 -10.48
C SER A 249 -21.93 -12.14 -10.52
N ILE A 250 -20.80 -12.10 -11.22
CA ILE A 250 -20.06 -10.87 -11.55
C ILE A 250 -21.00 -9.89 -12.25
N SER A 251 -21.79 -10.35 -13.22
CA SER A 251 -22.73 -9.47 -13.92
C SER A 251 -23.74 -8.84 -12.96
N THR A 252 -24.37 -9.64 -12.09
CA THR A 252 -25.42 -9.16 -11.18
C THR A 252 -24.82 -8.24 -10.11
N ASN A 253 -23.73 -8.64 -9.45
CA ASN A 253 -23.09 -7.80 -8.44
C ASN A 253 -22.58 -6.47 -9.00
N THR A 254 -22.02 -6.46 -10.22
CA THR A 254 -21.51 -5.22 -10.82
C THR A 254 -22.65 -4.23 -11.08
N ILE A 255 -23.78 -4.70 -11.62
CA ILE A 255 -24.95 -3.86 -11.89
C ILE A 255 -25.49 -3.29 -10.57
N ASP A 256 -25.75 -4.17 -9.59
CA ASP A 256 -26.26 -3.77 -8.29
C ASP A 256 -25.34 -2.71 -7.64
N CYS A 257 -24.02 -2.94 -7.65
CA CYS A 257 -23.07 -2.02 -7.04
C CYS A 257 -23.01 -0.66 -7.74
N TRP A 258 -23.11 -0.63 -9.08
CA TRP A 258 -23.07 0.62 -9.84
C TRP A 258 -24.37 1.40 -9.73
N GLU A 259 -25.53 0.73 -9.77
CA GLU A 259 -26.84 1.38 -9.62
C GLU A 259 -27.00 2.00 -8.23
N HIS A 260 -26.52 1.31 -7.19
CA HIS A 260 -26.56 1.81 -5.81
C HIS A 260 -25.33 2.63 -5.42
N LYS A 261 -24.38 2.80 -6.34
CA LYS A 261 -23.12 3.54 -6.12
C LYS A 261 -22.34 3.05 -4.89
N THR A 262 -22.40 1.76 -4.58
CA THR A 262 -21.57 1.16 -3.52
C THR A 262 -20.15 0.89 -4.01
N LEU A 263 -19.96 0.76 -5.33
CA LEU A 263 -18.65 0.78 -5.99
C LEU A 263 -18.61 1.86 -7.09
N PRO A 264 -17.43 2.45 -7.36
CA PRO A 264 -17.25 3.36 -8.48
C PRO A 264 -17.46 2.65 -9.83
N LEU A 265 -17.92 3.40 -10.83
CA LEU A 265 -18.01 2.90 -12.20
C LEU A 265 -16.64 2.39 -12.69
N GLY A 266 -16.65 1.24 -13.36
CA GLY A 266 -15.44 0.57 -13.83
C GLY A 266 -14.78 -0.37 -12.81
N PHE A 267 -15.26 -0.42 -11.57
CA PHE A 267 -14.89 -1.48 -10.62
C PHE A 267 -15.82 -2.69 -10.80
N VAL A 268 -15.23 -3.84 -11.09
CA VAL A 268 -15.95 -5.08 -11.37
C VAL A 268 -15.56 -6.12 -10.32
N PRO A 269 -16.45 -6.46 -9.36
CA PRO A 269 -16.19 -7.49 -8.36
C PRO A 269 -16.06 -8.86 -9.03
N PHE A 270 -15.04 -9.61 -8.66
CA PHE A 270 -14.76 -10.94 -9.22
C PHE A 270 -14.50 -12.02 -8.17
N ALA A 271 -14.24 -11.63 -6.93
CA ALA A 271 -14.15 -12.56 -5.80
C ALA A 271 -14.68 -11.91 -4.52
N ILE A 272 -14.96 -12.74 -3.51
CA ILE A 272 -15.39 -12.33 -2.18
C ILE A 272 -14.56 -13.04 -1.11
N ASP A 273 -14.37 -12.37 0.02
CA ASP A 273 -13.92 -13.00 1.27
C ASP A 273 -15.10 -13.66 2.01
N SER A 274 -14.85 -14.22 3.21
CA SER A 274 -15.89 -14.77 4.06
C SER A 274 -16.79 -13.70 4.72
N GLY A 275 -16.35 -12.44 4.77
CA GLY A 275 -17.08 -11.29 5.29
C GLY A 275 -18.03 -10.62 4.29
N GLY A 276 -17.98 -11.00 3.01
CA GLY A 276 -18.76 -10.39 1.93
C GLY A 276 -18.10 -9.14 1.33
N ASN A 277 -16.84 -8.88 1.63
CA ASN A 277 -16.04 -7.83 0.99
C ASN A 277 -15.58 -8.27 -0.39
N PHE A 278 -15.58 -7.34 -1.34
CA PHE A 278 -15.25 -7.67 -2.73
C PHE A 278 -13.77 -7.50 -3.04
N TYR A 279 -13.26 -8.41 -3.86
CA TYR A 279 -12.10 -8.14 -4.69
C TYR A 279 -12.59 -7.70 -6.06
N SER A 280 -12.22 -6.48 -6.45
CA SER A 280 -12.68 -5.86 -7.69
C SER A 280 -11.51 -5.50 -8.59
N ILE A 281 -11.69 -5.70 -9.89
CA ILE A 281 -10.77 -5.15 -10.89
C ILE A 281 -11.25 -3.78 -11.32
N ASN A 282 -10.34 -2.80 -11.34
CA ASN A 282 -10.60 -1.55 -12.03
C ASN A 282 -10.24 -1.73 -13.51
N VAL A 283 -11.24 -1.70 -14.39
CA VAL A 283 -11.06 -1.99 -15.81
C VAL A 283 -10.28 -0.91 -16.57
N SER A 284 -10.08 0.28 -16.00
CA SER A 284 -9.28 1.35 -16.62
C SER A 284 -7.78 1.10 -16.46
N ASN A 285 -7.33 0.78 -15.24
CA ASN A 285 -5.92 0.60 -14.92
C ASN A 285 -5.50 -0.89 -14.78
N LYS A 286 -6.47 -1.81 -14.88
CA LYS A 286 -6.32 -3.27 -14.79
C LYS A 286 -5.76 -3.79 -13.46
N LYS A 287 -5.77 -2.97 -12.41
CA LYS A 287 -5.32 -3.33 -11.05
C LYS A 287 -6.46 -3.91 -10.21
N ILE A 288 -6.11 -4.62 -9.16
CA ILE A 288 -7.01 -5.30 -8.24
C ILE A 288 -7.10 -4.53 -6.93
N TYR A 289 -8.32 -4.37 -6.44
CA TYR A 289 -8.66 -3.66 -5.22
C TYR A 289 -9.46 -4.55 -4.30
N TYR A 290 -9.24 -4.41 -3.01
CA TYR A 290 -10.07 -4.94 -1.95
C TYR A 290 -11.04 -3.84 -1.50
N CYS A 291 -12.33 -4.17 -1.48
CA CYS A 291 -13.42 -3.24 -1.27
C CYS A 291 -14.20 -3.67 -0.01
N LEU A 292 -14.04 -2.91 1.07
CA LEU A 292 -14.74 -3.11 2.33
C LEU A 292 -16.20 -2.67 2.16
N MET A 293 -17.11 -3.64 2.16
CA MET A 293 -18.53 -3.42 1.91
C MET A 293 -19.33 -3.14 3.18
N ASP A 294 -18.77 -3.48 4.34
CA ASP A 294 -19.38 -3.37 5.66
C ASP A 294 -19.08 -2.04 6.37
N GLN A 295 -18.10 -1.25 5.89
CA GLN A 295 -17.68 0.02 6.51
C GLN A 295 -18.32 1.27 5.90
N TRP A 296 -19.49 1.14 5.28
CA TRP A 296 -20.15 2.29 4.63
C TRP A 296 -20.70 3.30 5.64
N ASP A 297 -20.27 4.57 5.55
CA ASP A 297 -20.78 5.67 6.37
C ASP A 297 -21.77 6.54 5.59
N ASN A 298 -23.05 6.44 5.94
CA ASN A 298 -24.15 7.21 5.34
C ASN A 298 -24.04 8.74 5.55
N LYS A 299 -23.15 9.20 6.43
CA LYS A 299 -22.89 10.63 6.65
C LYS A 299 -21.82 11.18 5.70
N LYS A 300 -21.04 10.31 5.05
CA LYS A 300 -19.99 10.67 4.10
C LYS A 300 -20.51 10.66 2.67
N THR A 301 -19.86 11.41 1.78
CA THR A 301 -20.15 11.30 0.34
C THR A 301 -19.65 9.96 -0.19
N ASN A 302 -20.14 9.56 -1.36
CA ASN A 302 -19.68 8.33 -2.00
C ASN A 302 -18.18 8.36 -2.27
N GLU A 303 -17.64 9.49 -2.73
CA GLU A 303 -16.22 9.65 -3.01
C GLU A 303 -15.37 9.48 -1.75
N MET A 304 -15.85 9.99 -0.61
CA MET A 304 -15.18 9.77 0.67
C MET A 304 -15.25 8.30 1.08
N ASN A 305 -16.40 7.64 0.97
CA ASN A 305 -16.50 6.20 1.26
C ASN A 305 -15.57 5.38 0.36
N TYR A 306 -15.51 5.69 -0.94
CA TYR A 306 -14.59 5.01 -1.87
C TYR A 306 -13.13 5.18 -1.46
N LYS A 307 -12.72 6.41 -1.08
CA LYS A 307 -11.33 6.68 -0.68
C LYS A 307 -10.91 5.86 0.54
N HIS A 308 -11.80 5.68 1.53
CA HIS A 308 -11.47 4.96 2.76
C HIS A 308 -11.62 3.44 2.62
N ASN A 309 -12.58 2.97 1.82
CA ASN A 309 -13.01 1.57 1.83
C ASN A 309 -12.48 0.76 0.64
N ILE A 310 -11.77 1.39 -0.31
CA ILE A 310 -11.25 0.71 -1.52
C ILE A 310 -9.73 0.85 -1.56
N VAL A 311 -9.03 -0.28 -1.39
CA VAL A 311 -7.57 -0.31 -1.28
C VAL A 311 -6.98 -1.20 -2.36
N GLN A 312 -5.93 -0.74 -3.04
CA GLN A 312 -5.25 -1.54 -4.05
C GLN A 312 -4.52 -2.71 -3.39
N VAL A 313 -4.72 -3.94 -3.88
CA VAL A 313 -4.06 -5.14 -3.35
C VAL A 313 -3.13 -5.82 -4.35
N ALA A 314 -3.38 -5.67 -5.66
CA ALA A 314 -2.48 -6.22 -6.68
C ALA A 314 -2.44 -5.39 -7.96
N GLN A 315 -1.31 -5.46 -8.66
CA GLN A 315 -1.02 -4.77 -9.91
C GLN A 315 -1.71 -5.38 -11.13
N SER A 316 -2.15 -6.64 -11.05
CA SER A 316 -2.91 -7.29 -12.11
C SER A 316 -3.64 -8.53 -11.61
N PHE A 317 -4.69 -8.94 -12.33
CA PHE A 317 -5.40 -10.20 -12.07
C PHE A 317 -4.47 -11.42 -12.14
N LYS A 318 -3.55 -11.45 -13.11
CA LYS A 318 -2.60 -12.57 -13.25
C LYS A 318 -1.70 -12.68 -12.03
N TYR A 319 -1.11 -11.56 -11.61
CA TYR A 319 -0.26 -11.53 -10.43
C TYR A 319 -1.03 -11.98 -9.17
N PHE A 320 -2.28 -11.52 -9.03
CA PHE A 320 -3.14 -11.89 -7.92
C PHE A 320 -3.32 -13.42 -7.83
N VAL A 321 -3.80 -14.04 -8.91
CA VAL A 321 -4.04 -15.50 -8.93
C VAL A 321 -2.75 -16.32 -8.81
N ASP A 322 -1.66 -15.91 -9.44
CA ASP A 322 -0.38 -16.64 -9.40
C ASP A 322 0.31 -16.61 -8.02
N ASN A 323 -0.09 -15.69 -7.14
CA ASN A 323 0.50 -15.53 -5.81
C ASN A 323 -0.47 -15.84 -4.67
N LEU A 324 -1.55 -16.56 -4.97
CA LEU A 324 -2.37 -17.19 -3.93
C LEU A 324 -1.62 -18.36 -3.29
N PHE A 325 -1.73 -18.48 -1.97
CA PHE A 325 -1.19 -19.59 -1.18
C PHE A 325 -2.25 -20.15 -0.22
N SER A 326 -1.96 -21.25 0.44
CA SER A 326 -2.77 -21.80 1.54
C SER A 326 -1.94 -21.85 2.81
N GLU A 327 -2.58 -22.01 3.97
CA GLU A 327 -1.88 -22.45 5.18
C GLU A 327 -1.32 -23.86 4.96
N LEU A 328 -0.19 -24.16 5.61
CA LEU A 328 0.49 -25.46 5.52
C LEU A 328 -0.17 -26.52 6.41
#